data_AF-A0AAD4DD99-F1
#
_entry.id   AF-A0AAD4DD99-F1
#
_cell.length_a   1.000
_cell.length_b   1.000
_cell.length_c   1.000
_cell.angle_alpha   90.00
_cell.angle_beta   90.00
_cell.angle_gamma   90.00
#
_symmetry.space_group_name_H-M   'P 1'
#
loop_
_entity.id
_entity.type
_entity.pdbx_description
1 polymer ?
#
loop_
_entity_poly.entity_id
_entity_poly.type
_entity_poly.pdbx_seq_one_letter_code
_entity_poly.pdbx_strand_id
1 'polypeptide(L)' 'MPQQPTTGSNKQAQQGSTQTSGGTKITPEAASRIQSAADRHPDSTTATSGFKERAQAAATKNNSGKK' A
#
# COMPACT_ATOMS: atom_id res chain seq x y z
N MET A 1 -45.34 3.97 -4.03
CA MET A 1 -43.96 3.50 -3.77
C MET A 1 -43.43 2.83 -5.03
N PRO A 2 -42.31 3.29 -5.58
CA PRO A 2 -41.36 2.39 -6.23
C PRO A 2 -40.01 2.45 -5.50
N GLN A 3 -39.63 1.32 -4.91
CA GLN A 3 -38.32 1.13 -4.28
C GLN A 3 -37.39 0.60 -5.37
N GLN A 4 -36.35 1.36 -5.73
CA GLN A 4 -35.24 0.86 -6.54
C GLN A 4 -34.09 0.47 -5.62
N PRO A 5 -33.72 -0.83 -5.51
CA PRO A 5 -32.41 -1.21 -5.04
C PRO A 5 -31.45 -1.16 -6.24
N THR A 6 -30.87 0.00 -6.51
CA THR A 6 -29.73 0.06 -7.44
C THR A 6 -28.48 -0.38 -6.67
N THR A 7 -28.18 -1.66 -6.85
CA THR A 7 -26.84 -2.23 -7.01
C THR A 7 -25.76 -1.59 -6.16
N GLY A 8 -25.41 -2.29 -5.07
CA GLY A 8 -24.18 -2.03 -4.33
C GLY A 8 -22.99 -1.91 -5.28
N SER A 9 -22.42 -0.71 -5.35
CA SER A 9 -21.11 -0.49 -5.95
C SER A 9 -20.09 -1.16 -5.05
N ASN A 10 -19.89 -2.46 -5.28
CA ASN A 10 -18.69 -3.17 -4.90
C ASN A 10 -17.51 -2.40 -5.50
N LYS A 11 -16.88 -1.54 -4.69
CA LYS A 11 -15.56 -0.97 -4.95
C LYS A 11 -14.53 -2.10 -4.85
N GLN A 12 -14.56 -2.97 -5.84
CA GLN A 12 -13.55 -3.98 -6.08
C GLN A 12 -12.66 -3.43 -7.17
N ALA A 13 -11.63 -2.67 -6.78
CA ALA A 13 -10.37 -2.46 -7.53
C ALA A 13 -9.56 -1.31 -6.91
N GLN A 14 -8.90 -1.61 -5.80
CA GLN A 14 -7.72 -0.93 -5.26
C GLN A 14 -7.49 -1.62 -3.91
N GLN A 15 -6.57 -2.55 -3.70
CA GLN A 15 -5.19 -2.62 -4.18
C GLN A 15 -4.79 -4.09 -4.32
N GLY A 16 -4.37 -4.47 -5.52
CA GLY A 16 -3.67 -5.73 -5.73
C GLY A 16 -2.28 -5.67 -5.12
N SER A 17 -2.14 -6.26 -3.94
CA SER A 17 -0.91 -6.91 -3.50
C SER A 17 -1.30 -7.77 -2.32
N THR A 18 -1.53 -9.05 -2.62
CA THR A 18 -1.52 -10.20 -1.71
C THR A 18 -1.03 -9.85 -0.30
N GLN A 19 -1.96 -9.80 0.65
CA GLN A 19 -1.65 -10.07 2.05
C GLN A 19 -1.19 -11.52 2.14
N THR A 20 0.06 -11.81 1.76
CA THR A 20 0.74 -13.00 2.26
C THR A 20 1.03 -12.72 3.72
N SER A 21 0.12 -13.19 4.56
CA SER A 21 0.30 -13.46 5.99
C SER A 21 1.62 -14.20 6.19
N GLY A 22 2.69 -13.44 6.37
CA GLY A 22 4.04 -13.98 6.45
C GLY A 22 5.05 -12.86 6.59
N GLY A 23 4.99 -12.12 7.70
CA GLY A 23 6.07 -11.33 8.32
C GLY A 23 7.17 -10.75 7.41
N THR A 24 6.84 -10.28 6.21
CA THR A 24 7.85 -9.91 5.22
C THR A 24 8.33 -8.52 5.59
N LYS A 25 9.47 -8.48 6.27
CA LYS A 25 10.22 -7.24 6.55
C LYS A 25 10.22 -6.37 5.29
N ILE A 26 9.76 -5.13 5.40
CA ILE A 26 9.86 -4.16 4.30
C ILE A 26 11.33 -4.11 3.85
N THR A 27 11.59 -4.51 2.60
CA THR A 27 12.91 -4.47 1.98
C THR A 27 13.10 -3.13 1.26
N PRO A 28 14.35 -2.71 0.98
CA PRO A 28 14.61 -1.50 0.20
C PRO A 28 13.89 -1.50 -1.15
N GLU A 29 13.89 -2.64 -1.84
CA GLU A 29 13.21 -2.80 -3.13
C GLU A 29 11.68 -2.64 -3.02
N ALA A 30 11.07 -3.16 -1.96
CA ALA A 30 9.66 -2.95 -1.69
C ALA A 30 9.36 -1.47 -1.39
N ALA A 31 10.22 -0.79 -0.63
CA ALA A 31 10.08 0.63 -0.35
C ALA A 31 10.19 1.49 -1.63
N SER A 32 11.10 1.14 -2.55
CA SER A 32 11.19 1.78 -3.88
C SER A 32 9.93 1.60 -4.71
N ARG A 33 9.32 0.39 -4.68
CA ARG A 33 8.03 0.15 -5.36
C ARG A 33 6.90 0.99 -4.78
N ILE A 34 6.83 1.09 -3.45
CA ILE A 34 5.84 1.90 -2.72
C ILE A 34 6.00 3.38 -3.09
N GLN A 35 7.23 3.87 -3.12
CA GLN A 35 7.53 5.24 -3.54
C GLN A 35 7.09 5.50 -4.98
N SER A 36 7.47 4.62 -5.92
CA SER A 36 7.10 4.79 -7.32
C SER A 36 5.58 4.72 -7.53
N ALA A 37 4.87 3.90 -6.75
CA ALA A 37 3.41 3.85 -6.79
C ALA A 37 2.77 5.14 -6.24
N ALA A 38 3.30 5.68 -5.15
CA ALA A 38 2.85 6.97 -4.61
C ALA A 38 3.09 8.13 -5.59
N ASP A 39 4.26 8.14 -6.24
CA ASP A 39 4.62 9.19 -7.21
C ASP A 39 3.76 9.11 -8.49
N ARG A 40 3.36 7.89 -8.92
CA ARG A 40 2.43 7.70 -10.06
C ARG A 40 0.99 8.04 -9.73
N HIS A 41 0.58 7.86 -8.47
CA HIS A 41 -0.78 8.08 -8.01
C HIS A 41 -0.79 8.99 -6.76
N PRO A 42 -0.66 10.31 -6.95
CA PRO A 42 -0.57 11.26 -5.84
C PRO A 42 -1.84 11.30 -4.97
N ASP A 43 -3.00 10.98 -5.54
CA ASP A 43 -4.28 10.92 -4.80
C ASP A 43 -4.53 9.57 -4.11
N SER A 44 -3.60 8.62 -4.24
CA SER A 44 -3.74 7.31 -3.61
C SER A 44 -3.54 7.39 -2.09
N THR A 45 -4.15 6.46 -1.36
CA THR A 45 -3.92 6.32 0.09
C THR A 45 -2.44 6.10 0.40
N THR A 46 -1.69 5.43 -0.46
CA THR A 46 -0.24 5.19 -0.28
C THR A 46 0.56 6.50 -0.28
N ALA A 47 0.19 7.47 -1.12
CA ALA A 47 0.83 8.78 -1.19
C ALA A 47 0.38 9.73 -0.07
N THR A 48 -0.87 9.64 0.36
CA THR A 48 -1.48 10.59 1.31
C THR A 48 -1.40 10.17 2.78
N SER A 49 -1.26 8.88 3.08
CA SER A 49 -1.30 8.35 4.45
C SER A 49 0.03 8.40 5.22
N GLY A 50 1.12 8.83 4.60
CA GLY A 50 2.47 8.77 5.20
C GLY A 50 3.09 7.37 5.18
N PHE A 51 2.53 6.44 4.39
CA PHE A 51 3.01 5.06 4.33
C PHE A 51 4.36 4.95 3.60
N LYS A 52 4.65 5.81 2.61
CA LYS A 52 5.93 5.87 1.89
C LYS A 52 7.10 6.08 2.85
N GLU A 53 6.97 7.05 3.75
CA GLU A 53 7.97 7.41 4.76
C GLU A 53 8.18 6.26 5.73
N ARG A 54 7.09 5.63 6.18
CA ARG A 54 7.14 4.46 7.07
C ARG A 54 7.82 3.26 6.40
N ALA A 55 7.55 3.03 5.12
CA ALA A 55 8.17 1.96 4.34
C ALA A 55 9.68 2.19 4.17
N GLN A 56 10.10 3.42 3.85
CA GLN A 56 11.52 3.79 3.76
C GLN A 56 12.24 3.61 5.10
N ALA A 57 11.65 4.10 6.20
CA ALA A 57 12.22 3.92 7.53
C ALA A 57 12.33 2.44 7.93
N ALA A 58 11.32 1.63 7.60
CA ALA A 58 11.34 0.19 7.84
C ALA A 58 12.38 -0.53 6.98
N ALA A 59 12.55 -0.17 5.70
CA ALA A 59 13.61 -0.70 4.84
C ALA A 59 15.00 -0.43 5.40
N THR A 60 15.27 0.81 5.82
CA THR A 60 16.53 1.19 6.45
C THR A 60 16.77 0.40 7.74
N LYS A 61 15.74 0.27 8.59
CA LYS A 61 15.82 -0.51 9.85
C LYS A 61 16.04 -2.00 9.62
N ASN A 62 15.40 -2.58 8.61
CA ASN A 62 15.56 -3.99 8.26
C ASN A 62 16.93 -4.27 7.61
N ASN A 63 17.51 -3.31 6.91
CA ASN A 63 18.87 -3.41 6.38
C ASN A 63 19.93 -3.29 7.49
N SER A 64 19.71 -2.39 8.46
CA SER A 64 20.61 -2.16 9.59
C SER A 64 20.49 -3.19 10.72
N GLY A 65 19.38 -3.94 10.78
CA GLY A 65 19.19 -5.08 11.67
C GLY A 65 19.75 -6.41 11.16
N LYS A 66 20.47 -6.41 10.03
CA LYS A 66 21.23 -7.57 9.54
C LYS A 66 22.58 -7.61 10.28
N LYS A 67 22.56 -7.97 11.56
CA LYS A 67 23.73 -8.33 12.36
C LYS A 67 23.56 -9.72 12.92
#